data_AF-A0A3N5LGJ4-F1
#
_entry.id   AF-A0A3N5LGJ4-F1
#
_cell.length_a   1.000
_cell.length_b   1.000
_cell.length_c   1.000
_cell.angle_alpha   90.00
_cell.angle_beta   90.00
_cell.angle_gamma   90.00
#
_symmetry.space_group_name_H-M   'P 1'
#
loop_
_entity.id
_entity.type
_entity.pdbx_description
1 polymer ?
#
loop_
_entity_poly.entity_id
_entity_poly.type
_entity_poly.pdbx_seq_one_letter_code
_entity_poly.pdbx_strand_id
1 'polypeptide(L)' 'MQLRSDSFDDGSPIPGEFAFGVPDPDDHMAFGANRNPHLAWSGAPAETRSFAVVCHDGDV' A
#
# COMPACT_ATOMS: atom_id res chain seq x y z
N MET A 1 -1.85 -18.55 2.19
CA MET A 1 -2.53 -17.25 2.01
C MET A 1 -1.84 -16.47 0.93
N GLN A 2 -2.60 -15.78 0.08
CA GLN A 2 -2.11 -14.92 -1.00
C GLN A 2 -2.75 -13.55 -0.86
N LEU A 3 -1.98 -12.48 -1.07
CA LEU A 3 -2.43 -11.09 -1.07
C LEU A 3 -2.25 -10.52 -2.48
N ARG A 4 -3.22 -9.74 -2.96
CA ARG A 4 -3.15 -9.02 -4.23
C ARG A 4 -3.68 -7.61 -4.07
N SER A 5 -3.28 -6.72 -4.97
CA SER A 5 -3.82 -5.38 -5.12
C SER A 5 -4.24 -5.15 -6.58
N ASP A 6 -5.25 -4.32 -6.79
CA ASP A 6 -5.58 -3.77 -8.12
C ASP A 6 -4.98 -2.36 -8.27
N SER A 7 -4.28 -1.87 -7.24
CA SER A 7 -3.68 -0.55 -7.16
C SER A 7 -2.23 -0.52 -7.67
N PHE A 8 -1.45 -1.58 -7.41
CA PHE A 8 -0.07 -1.73 -7.88
C PHE A 8 0.44 -3.17 -7.68
N ASP A 9 1.52 -3.54 -8.38
CA ASP A 9 2.17 -4.84 -8.28
C ASP A 9 3.23 -4.88 -7.17
N ASP A 10 3.51 -6.08 -6.65
CA ASP A 10 4.57 -6.29 -5.65
C ASP A 10 5.95 -5.85 -6.18
N GLY A 11 6.71 -5.13 -5.34
CA GLY A 11 8.00 -4.53 -5.69
C GLY A 11 7.93 -3.30 -6.61
N SER A 12 6.75 -2.89 -7.07
CA SER A 12 6.60 -1.68 -7.90
C SER A 12 6.56 -0.40 -7.05
N PRO A 13 6.91 0.77 -7.63
CA PRO A 13 6.74 2.04 -6.95
C PRO A 13 5.27 2.27 -6.55
N ILE A 14 5.05 2.83 -5.36
CA ILE A 14 3.70 3.20 -4.89
C ILE A 14 3.21 4.40 -5.70
N PRO A 15 2.05 4.31 -6.38
CA PRO A 15 1.45 5.45 -7.08
C PRO A 15 1.12 6.61 -6.14
N GLY A 16 1.24 7.85 -6.64
CA GLY A 16 1.00 9.07 -5.85
C GLY A 16 -0.40 9.20 -5.25
N GLU A 17 -1.39 8.48 -5.78
CA GLU A 17 -2.73 8.38 -5.19
C GLU A 17 -2.70 7.76 -3.77
N PHE A 18 -1.79 6.81 -3.54
CA PHE A 18 -1.68 6.07 -2.28
C PHE A 18 -0.52 6.57 -1.40
N ALA A 19 0.23 7.56 -1.87
CA ALA A 19 1.33 8.16 -1.12
C ALA A 19 0.88 9.41 -0.36
N PHE A 20 1.53 9.66 0.78
CA PHE A 20 1.40 10.91 1.51
C PHE A 20 2.09 12.07 0.79
N GLY A 21 3.24 11.81 0.18
CA GLY A 21 4.03 12.80 -0.56
C GLY A 21 4.29 12.34 -2.00
N VAL A 22 4.30 13.28 -2.93
CA VAL A 22 4.64 13.07 -4.34
C VAL A 22 5.76 14.03 -4.75
N PRO A 23 6.58 13.68 -5.76
CA PRO A 23 7.57 14.59 -6.31
C PRO A 23 6.91 15.88 -6.84
N ASP A 24 7.50 17.02 -6.50
CA ASP A 24 7.14 18.33 -7.05
C ASP A 24 8.37 18.89 -7.81
N PRO A 25 8.20 19.55 -8.96
CA PRO A 25 9.33 20.09 -9.72
C PRO A 25 9.88 21.41 -9.17
N ASP A 26 9.07 22.18 -8.45
CA ASP A 26 9.42 23.51 -7.93
C ASP A 26 9.75 23.46 -6.44
N ASP A 27 9.07 22.60 -5.69
CA ASP A 27 9.33 22.26 -4.29
C ASP A 27 9.94 20.85 -4.15
N HIS A 28 10.57 20.53 -3.00
CA HIS A 28 11.12 19.18 -2.80
C HIS A 28 10.04 18.06 -2.78
N MET A 29 8.79 18.39 -2.42
CA MET A 29 7.67 17.45 -2.29
C MET A 29 6.34 18.23 -2.21
N ALA A 30 5.27 17.65 -2.77
CA ALA A 30 3.89 18.06 -2.54
C ALA A 30 3.07 16.96 -1.86
N PHE A 31 1.92 17.32 -1.25
CA PHE A 31 1.03 16.32 -0.66
C PHE A 31 0.31 15.49 -1.73
N GLY A 32 0.37 14.17 -1.58
CA GLY A 32 -0.41 13.21 -2.35
C GLY A 32 -1.84 13.04 -1.82
N ALA A 33 -2.64 12.21 -2.49
CA ALA A 33 -4.04 11.99 -2.09
C ALA A 33 -4.19 11.14 -0.82
N ASN A 34 -3.11 10.46 -0.40
CA ASN A 34 -2.98 9.71 0.83
C ASN A 34 -4.14 8.72 1.06
N ARG A 35 -4.48 7.95 0.01
CA ARG A 35 -5.52 6.91 0.05
C ARG A 35 -4.90 5.56 0.38
N ASN A 36 -5.65 4.69 1.03
CA ASN A 36 -5.23 3.30 1.19
C ASN A 36 -5.43 2.55 -0.14
N PRO A 37 -4.47 1.72 -0.58
CA PRO A 37 -4.62 0.93 -1.80
C PRO A 37 -5.65 -0.18 -1.62
N HIS A 38 -6.12 -0.72 -2.75
CA HIS A 38 -6.91 -1.95 -2.75
C HIS A 38 -6.07 -3.11 -2.19
N LEU A 39 -6.66 -3.92 -1.31
CA LEU A 39 -6.05 -5.13 -0.78
C LEU A 39 -7.09 -6.23 -0.75
N ALA A 40 -6.80 -7.36 -1.38
CA ALA A 40 -7.65 -8.54 -1.36
C ALA A 40 -6.79 -9.78 -1.09
N TRP A 41 -7.29 -10.70 -0.27
CA TRP A 41 -6.57 -11.93 0.08
C TRP A 41 -7.43 -13.18 -0.04
N SER A 42 -6.76 -14.31 -0.24
CA SER A 42 -7.39 -15.63 -0.33
C SER A 42 -6.52 -16.74 0.27
N GLY A 43 -7.14 -17.90 0.55
CA GLY A 43 -6.42 -19.07 1.08
C GLY A 43 -5.87 -18.86 2.49
N ALA A 44 -6.64 -18.21 3.36
CA ALA A 44 -6.38 -18.20 4.80
C ALA A 44 -6.68 -19.60 5.40
N PRO A 45 -5.97 -20.03 6.46
CA PRO A 45 -6.31 -21.25 7.21
C PRO A 45 -7.77 -21.28 7.67
N ALA A 46 -8.36 -22.46 7.80
CA ALA A 46 -9.77 -22.62 8.20
C ALA A 46 -10.04 -22.07 9.61
N GLU A 47 -9.05 -22.11 10.49
CA GLU A 47 -9.11 -21.69 11.88
C GLU A 47 -8.85 -20.18 12.06
N THR A 48 -8.67 -19.41 10.98
CA THR A 48 -8.46 -17.96 11.06
C THR A 48 -9.67 -17.27 11.69
N ARG A 49 -9.45 -16.56 12.81
CA ARG A 49 -10.51 -15.87 13.56
C ARG A 49 -10.57 -14.36 13.30
N SER A 50 -9.50 -13.79 12.79
CA SER A 50 -9.36 -12.35 12.54
C SER A 50 -8.19 -12.08 11.61
N PHE A 51 -8.16 -10.88 11.03
CA PHE A 51 -7.05 -10.36 10.22
C PHE A 51 -6.56 -9.03 10.80
N ALA A 52 -5.28 -8.73 10.58
CA ALA A 52 -4.70 -7.41 10.81
C ALA A 52 -3.94 -7.00 9.54
N VAL A 53 -3.97 -5.70 9.22
CA VAL A 53 -3.25 -5.12 8.08
C VAL A 53 -2.32 -4.05 8.61
N VAL A 54 -1.04 -4.13 8.22
CA VAL A 54 0.01 -3.20 8.63
C VAL A 54 0.74 -2.74 7.38
N CYS A 55 0.89 -1.42 7.24
CA CYS A 55 1.84 -0.82 6.31
C CYS A 55 3.10 -0.49 7.12
N HIS A 56 4.24 -1.04 6.70
CA HIS A 56 5.52 -0.85 7.38
C HIS A 56 6.58 -0.52 6.35
N ASP A 57 7.27 0.60 6.58
CA ASP A 57 8.50 0.96 5.90
C ASP A 57 9.66 0.47 6.78
N GLY A 58 10.51 -0.40 6.23
CA GLY A 58 11.63 -1.00 6.97
C GLY A 58 12.88 -0.13 7.01
N ASP A 59 12.90 0.96 6.24
CA ASP A 59 14.06 1.87 6.12
C ASP A 59 14.02 3.04 7.12
N VAL A 60 13.01 3.11 7.99
CA VAL A 60 12.79 4.17 9.01
C VAL A 60 12.78 3.68 10.45
#